data_AF-A0A074XBD6-F1
#
_entry.id   AF-A0A074XBD6-F1
#
_cell.length_a   1.000
_cell.length_b   1.000
_cell.length_c   1.000
_cell.angle_alpha   90.00
_cell.angle_beta   90.00
_cell.angle_gamma   90.00
#
_symmetry.space_group_name_H-M   'P 1'
#
loop_
_entity.id
_entity.type
_entity.pdbx_description
1 polymer ?
#
loop_
_entity_poly.entity_id
_entity_poly.type
_entity_poly.pdbx_seq_one_letter_code
_entity_poly.pdbx_strand_id
1 'polypeptide(L)'
;MLRTLSYRIGITLLNIFFPPLAVGLLDNFNTDCLVNSILFVCGVLPSHVHGFYISCVYFSRRHKVRRGRYPGGSKSFIYTDTILNGGASNAEVRRLAEGDRVKRRTKRGRA
;
A
#
# COMPACT_ATOMS: atom_id res chain seq x y z
N MET A 1 0.83 -10.72 43.69
CA MET A 1 0.45 -9.50 42.94
C MET A 1 1.37 -9.20 41.76
N LEU A 2 2.70 -9.17 41.94
CA LEU A 2 3.61 -8.83 40.83
C LEU A 2 3.51 -9.80 39.64
N ARG A 3 3.53 -11.12 39.88
CA ARG A 3 3.40 -12.16 38.82
C ARG A 3 2.12 -12.06 37.99
N THR A 4 0.99 -11.75 38.63
CA THR A 4 -0.29 -11.56 37.93
C THR A 4 -0.33 -10.28 37.12
N LEU A 5 0.35 -9.23 37.57
CA LEU A 5 0.49 -7.98 36.83
C LEU A 5 1.39 -8.16 35.59
N SER A 6 2.54 -8.84 35.74
CA SER A 6 3.47 -9.11 34.62
C SER A 6 2.81 -9.95 33.53
N TYR A 7 2.02 -10.95 33.95
CA TYR A 7 1.27 -11.81 33.04
C TYR A 7 0.25 -11.03 32.22
N ARG A 8 -0.53 -10.16 32.87
CA ARG A 8 -1.51 -9.29 32.19
C ARG A 8 -0.85 -8.32 31.22
N ILE A 9 0.26 -7.70 31.61
CA ILE A 9 1.02 -6.78 30.74
C ILE A 9 1.59 -7.53 29.54
N GLY A 10 2.16 -8.73 29.76
CA GLY A 10 2.70 -9.56 28.68
C GLY A 10 1.66 -9.95 27.65
N ILE A 11 0.46 -10.35 28.08
CA ILE A 11 -0.64 -10.70 27.17
C ILE A 11 -1.16 -9.47 26.42
N THR A 12 -1.26 -8.31 27.07
CA THR A 12 -1.66 -7.07 26.39
C THR A 12 -0.64 -6.66 25.33
N LEU A 13 0.66 -6.73 25.64
CA LEU A 13 1.72 -6.46 24.67
C LEU A 13 1.66 -7.45 23.50
N LEU A 14 1.46 -8.73 23.79
CA LEU A 14 1.36 -9.76 22.76
C LEU A 14 0.09 -9.57 21.90
N ASN A 15 -0.99 -9.06 22.47
CA ASN A 15 -2.22 -8.74 21.74
C ASN A 15 -2.03 -7.57 20.76
N ILE A 16 -1.16 -6.61 21.09
CA ILE A 16 -0.82 -5.49 20.19
C ILE A 16 -0.06 -5.96 18.94
N PHE A 17 0.87 -6.90 19.10
CA PHE A 17 1.74 -7.34 17.99
C PHE A 17 1.20 -8.60 17.26
N PHE A 18 0.58 -9.52 18.00
CA PHE A 18 0.06 -10.80 17.52
C PHE A 18 -1.25 -11.17 18.25
N PRO A 19 -2.36 -10.44 17.97
CA PRO A 19 -3.67 -10.66 18.60
C PRO A 19 -4.16 -12.12 18.64
N PRO A 20 -4.04 -12.93 17.56
CA PRO A 20 -4.49 -14.32 17.62
C PRO A 20 -3.68 -15.20 18.57
N LEU A 21 -2.39 -14.89 18.74
CA LEU A 21 -1.50 -15.66 19.60
C LEU A 21 -1.74 -15.32 21.09
N ALA A 22 -2.19 -14.09 21.38
CA ALA A 22 -2.58 -13.67 22.73
C ALA A 22 -3.87 -14.33 23.21
N VAL A 23 -4.86 -14.48 22.32
CA VAL A 23 -6.14 -15.11 22.66
C VAL A 23 -6.02 -16.63 22.72
N GLY A 24 -5.20 -17.24 21.84
CA GLY A 24 -4.90 -18.67 21.90
C GLY A 24 -4.27 -19.12 23.22
N LEU A 25 -3.42 -18.27 23.83
CA LEU A 25 -2.81 -18.51 25.14
C LEU A 25 -3.77 -18.31 26.33
N LEU A 26 -4.86 -17.55 26.15
CA LEU A 26 -5.85 -17.30 27.19
C LEU A 26 -6.95 -18.36 27.24
N ASP A 27 -7.42 -18.84 26.09
CA ASP A 27 -8.66 -19.62 25.98
C ASP A 27 -8.50 -20.95 25.23
N ASN A 28 -7.30 -21.56 25.24
CA ASN A 28 -7.06 -22.88 24.65
C ASN A 28 -7.57 -23.04 23.20
N PHE A 29 -7.39 -22.03 22.34
CA PHE A 29 -7.83 -22.05 20.93
C PHE A 29 -9.35 -22.23 20.71
N ASN A 30 -10.18 -21.59 21.55
CA ASN A 30 -11.62 -21.54 21.34
C ASN A 30 -12.04 -20.58 20.21
N THR A 31 -13.35 -20.44 19.99
CA THR A 31 -14.01 -19.64 18.95
C THR A 31 -13.54 -18.18 18.93
N ASP A 32 -13.23 -17.57 20.08
CA ASP A 32 -12.73 -16.19 20.16
C ASP A 32 -11.32 -16.03 19.56
N CYS A 33 -10.49 -17.08 19.64
CA CYS A 33 -9.18 -17.12 18.98
C CYS A 33 -9.33 -17.17 17.45
N LEU A 34 -10.34 -17.88 16.95
CA LEU A 34 -10.64 -17.96 15.52
C LEU A 34 -11.12 -16.60 14.99
N VAL A 35 -12.03 -15.93 15.71
CA VAL A 35 -12.53 -14.61 15.32
C VAL A 35 -11.39 -13.58 15.28
N ASN A 36 -10.54 -13.53 16.30
CA ASN A 36 -9.38 -12.62 16.32
C ASN A 36 -8.34 -12.95 15.24
N SER A 37 -8.16 -14.24 14.91
CA SER A 37 -7.31 -14.65 13.79
C SER A 37 -7.87 -14.17 12.45
N ILE A 38 -9.17 -14.31 12.23
CA ILE A 38 -9.83 -13.83 11.01
C ILE A 38 -9.70 -12.31 10.90
N LEU A 39 -9.99 -11.57 11.97
CA LEU A 39 -9.85 -10.11 11.98
C LEU A 39 -8.42 -9.65 11.72
N PHE A 40 -7.42 -10.33 12.30
CA PHE A 40 -6.01 -10.04 12.04
C PHE A 40 -5.63 -10.31 10.59
N VAL A 41 -6.02 -11.46 10.04
CA VAL A 41 -5.80 -11.80 8.63
C VAL A 41 -6.49 -10.79 7.72
N CYS A 42 -7.73 -10.42 8.02
CA CYS A 42 -8.51 -9.41 7.32
C CYS A 42 -7.95 -8.00 7.45
N GLY A 43 -7.15 -7.67 8.47
CA GLY A 43 -6.46 -6.38 8.55
C GLY A 43 -5.09 -6.40 7.84
N VAL A 44 -4.32 -7.45 8.08
CA VAL A 44 -2.93 -7.58 7.61
C VAL A 44 -2.88 -7.82 6.12
N LEU A 45 -3.66 -8.76 5.59
CA LEU A 45 -3.64 -9.09 4.16
C LEU A 45 -3.99 -7.91 3.26
N PRO A 46 -5.12 -7.20 3.42
CA PRO A 46 -5.41 -6.07 2.55
C PRO A 46 -4.42 -4.93 2.73
N SER A 47 -3.85 -4.73 3.92
CA SER A 47 -2.80 -3.73 4.14
C SER A 47 -1.54 -4.04 3.32
N HIS A 48 -1.12 -5.31 3.30
CA HIS A 48 0.03 -5.75 2.50
C HIS A 48 -0.26 -5.67 1.00
N VAL A 49 -1.43 -6.13 0.55
CA VAL A 49 -1.86 -6.04 -0.85
C VAL A 49 -1.92 -4.58 -1.31
N HIS A 50 -2.42 -3.68 -0.47
CA HIS A 50 -2.48 -2.26 -0.77
C HIS A 50 -1.09 -1.62 -0.86
N GLY A 51 -0.18 -1.91 0.07
CA GLY A 51 1.21 -1.45 0.02
C GLY A 51 1.96 -1.99 -1.21
N PHE A 52 1.72 -3.25 -1.58
CA PHE A 52 2.26 -3.85 -2.79
C PHE A 52 1.72 -3.18 -4.06
N TYR A 53 0.42 -2.90 -4.11
CA TYR A 53 -0.22 -2.15 -5.20
C TYR A 53 0.40 -0.76 -5.38
N ILE A 54 0.56 0.01 -4.29
CA ILE A 54 1.23 1.32 -4.33
C ILE A 54 2.63 1.20 -4.91
N SER A 55 3.41 0.22 -4.44
CA SER A 55 4.78 -0.01 -4.90
C SER A 55 4.83 -0.34 -6.38
N CYS A 56 3.95 -1.24 -6.85
CA CYS A 56 3.85 -1.60 -8.27
C CYS A 56 3.50 -0.40 -9.15
N VAL A 57 2.52 0.42 -8.73
CA VAL A 57 2.15 1.65 -9.44
C VAL A 57 3.34 2.60 -9.49
N TYR A 58 3.99 2.87 -8.36
CA TYR A 58 5.15 3.75 -8.27
C TYR A 58 6.26 3.33 -9.25
N PHE A 59 6.66 2.05 -9.24
CA PHE A 59 7.72 1.56 -10.14
C PHE A 59 7.31 1.61 -11.62
N SER A 60 6.05 1.29 -11.94
CA SER A 60 5.52 1.39 -13.30
C SER A 60 5.57 2.83 -13.82
N ARG A 61 5.19 3.81 -12.98
CA ARG A 61 5.21 5.25 -13.31
C ARG A 61 6.64 5.76 -13.44
N ARG A 62 7.52 5.42 -12.50
CA ARG A 62 8.95 5.76 -12.53
C ARG A 62 9.62 5.26 -13.80
N HIS A 63 9.30 4.04 -14.24
CA HIS A 63 9.82 3.48 -15.48
C HIS A 63 9.31 4.24 -16.73
N LYS A 64 8.06 4.71 -16.74
CA LYS A 64 7.54 5.56 -17.85
C LYS A 64 8.26 6.91 -17.92
N VAL A 65 8.45 7.56 -16.78
CA VAL A 65 9.18 8.84 -16.70
C VAL A 65 10.61 8.67 -17.19
N ARG A 66 11.31 7.62 -16.75
CA ARG A 66 12.67 7.30 -17.24
C ARG A 66 12.75 7.07 -18.75
N ARG A 67 11.65 6.66 -19.39
CA ARG A 67 11.54 6.51 -20.85
C ARG A 67 11.05 7.78 -21.56
N GLY A 68 10.94 8.90 -20.84
CA GLY A 68 10.43 10.16 -21.39
C GLY A 68 8.96 10.08 -21.81
N ARG A 69 8.15 9.24 -21.13
CA ARG A 69 6.71 9.12 -21.37
C ARG A 69 5.94 9.67 -20.19
N TYR A 70 4.77 10.24 -20.46
CA TYR A 70 3.92 10.77 -19.41
C TYR A 70 3.54 9.66 -18.41
N PRO A 71 3.78 9.84 -17.08
CA PRO A 71 3.53 8.80 -16.08
C PRO A 71 2.08 8.34 -16.11
N GLY A 72 1.12 9.24 -16.32
CA GLY A 72 -0.32 9.00 -16.39
C GLY A 72 -1.09 9.81 -15.35
N GLY A 73 -2.42 9.71 -15.35
CA GLY A 73 -3.27 10.39 -14.36
C GLY A 73 -3.50 9.59 -13.08
N SER A 74 -4.44 10.10 -12.27
CA SER A 74 -4.85 9.53 -10.98
C SER A 74 -5.26 8.06 -11.06
N LYS A 75 -5.08 7.35 -9.95
CA LYS A 75 -5.42 5.93 -9.78
C LYS A 75 -6.22 5.75 -8.50
N SER A 76 -7.13 4.77 -8.49
CA SER A 76 -7.90 4.44 -7.29
C SER A 76 -6.99 4.11 -6.11
N PHE A 77 -7.39 4.56 -4.92
CA PHE A 77 -6.69 4.37 -3.65
C PHE A 77 -5.26 4.93 -3.60
N ILE A 78 -4.92 5.90 -4.47
CA ILE A 78 -3.64 6.63 -4.40
C ILE A 78 -3.94 8.12 -4.55
N TYR A 79 -3.72 8.87 -3.47
CA TYR A 79 -4.04 10.30 -3.40
C TYR A 79 -2.82 11.22 -3.54
N THR A 80 -1.60 10.67 -3.45
CA THR A 80 -0.36 11.46 -3.45
C THR A 80 0.24 11.58 -4.85
N ASP A 81 0.45 12.82 -5.30
CA ASP A 81 1.06 13.10 -6.62
C ASP A 81 2.49 12.56 -6.75
N THR A 82 3.29 12.57 -5.68
CA THR A 82 4.65 11.98 -5.68
C THR A 82 4.65 10.51 -6.12
N ILE A 83 3.65 9.74 -5.67
CA ILE A 83 3.50 8.32 -6.01
C ILE A 83 3.01 8.18 -7.45
N LEU A 84 2.00 8.97 -7.84
CA LEU A 84 1.40 8.94 -9.18
C LEU A 84 2.40 9.38 -10.27
N ASN A 85 3.28 10.32 -9.94
CA ASN A 85 4.34 10.82 -10.80
C ASN A 85 5.56 9.89 -10.85
N GLY A 86 5.61 8.84 -10.01
CA GLY A 86 6.76 7.95 -9.91
C GLY A 86 8.02 8.65 -9.37
N GLY A 87 7.84 9.68 -8.53
CA GLY A 87 8.92 10.49 -7.94
C GLY A 87 9.40 11.65 -8.81
N ALA A 88 8.77 11.91 -9.94
CA ALA A 88 9.13 13.03 -10.83
C ALA A 88 8.53 14.36 -10.36
N SER A 89 9.23 15.47 -10.65
CA SER A 89 8.72 16.80 -10.36
C SER A 89 7.52 17.14 -11.25
N ASN A 90 6.56 17.92 -10.72
CA ASN A 90 5.39 18.38 -11.49
C ASN A 90 5.78 19.09 -12.80
N ALA A 91 6.91 19.82 -12.80
CA ALA A 91 7.43 20.46 -14.00
C ALA A 91 7.88 19.45 -15.07
N GLU A 92 8.55 18.38 -14.66
CA GLU A 92 8.98 17.30 -15.55
C GLU A 92 7.76 16.55 -16.11
N VAL A 93 6.81 16.19 -15.26
CA VAL A 93 5.57 15.52 -15.66
C VAL A 93 4.79 16.35 -16.68
N ARG A 94 4.72 17.68 -16.49
CA ARG A 94 4.10 18.59 -17.45
C ARG A 94 4.81 18.60 -18.81
N ARG A 95 6.14 18.67 -18.82
CA ARG A 95 6.95 18.58 -20.05
C ARG A 95 6.69 17.27 -20.79
N LEU A 96 6.63 16.15 -20.07
CA LEU A 96 6.33 14.83 -20.65
C LEU A 96 4.90 14.76 -21.21
N ALA A 97 3.93 15.38 -20.53
CA ALA A 97 2.55 15.46 -21.00
C ALA A 97 2.43 16.24 -22.31
N GLU A 98 3.11 17.39 -22.40
CA GLU A 98 3.16 18.22 -23.61
C GLU A 98 3.85 17.48 -24.76
N GLY A 99 4.99 16.83 -24.50
CA GLY A 99 5.70 16.03 -25.49
C GLY A 99 4.87 14.87 -26.07
N ASP A 100 4.14 14.13 -25.21
CA ASP A 100 3.26 13.05 -25.67
C ASP A 100 2.04 13.58 -26.46
N ARG A 101 1.50 14.76 -26.11
CA ARG A 101 0.42 15.42 -26.86
C ARG A 101 0.86 15.82 -28.27
N VAL A 102 2.05 16.41 -28.41
CA VAL A 102 2.63 16.80 -29.70
C VAL A 102 2.83 15.56 -30.58
N LYS A 103 3.47 14.51 -30.05
CA LYS A 103 3.67 13.24 -30.77
C LYS A 103 2.36 12.63 -31.29
N ARG A 104 1.29 12.67 -30.47
CA ARG A 104 -0.04 12.17 -30.88
C ARG A 104 -0.66 12.99 -32.00
N ARG A 105 -0.54 14.32 -31.95
CA ARG A 105 -1.04 15.21 -33.02
C ARG A 105 -0.32 14.96 -34.35
N THR A 106 1.01 14.88 -34.33
CA THR A 106 1.79 14.62 -35.55
C THR A 106 1.44 13.27 -36.18
N LYS A 107 1.18 12.23 -35.38
CA LYS A 107 0.74 10.93 -35.89
C LYS A 107 -0.66 10.99 -36.53
N ARG A 108 -1.60 11.71 -35.92
CA ARG A 108 -2.96 11.86 -36.45
C ARG A 108 -3.04 12.65 -37.75
N GLY A 109 -2.19 13.66 -37.94
CA GLY A 109 -2.16 14.44 -39.18
C GLY A 109 -1.42 13.76 -40.34
N ARG A 110 -0.86 12.56 -40.13
CA ARG A 110 -0.17 11.76 -41.15
C ARG A 110 -1.00 10.55 -41.61
N ALA A 111 -2.15 10.31 -41.00
CA ALA A 111 -3.11 9.28 -41.37
C ALA A 111 -4.28 9.95 -42.12
#